data_AF-A0A3C1HV30-F1
#
_entry.id   AF-A0A3C1HV30-F1
#
_cell.length_a   1.000
_cell.length_b   1.000
_cell.length_c   1.000
_cell.angle_alpha   90.00
_cell.angle_beta   90.00
_cell.angle_gamma   90.00
#
_symmetry.space_group_name_H-M   'P 1'
#
loop_
_entity.id
_entity.type
_entity.pdbx_description
1 polymer ?
#
loop_
_entity_poly.entity_id
_entity_poly.type
_entity_poly.pdbx_seq_one_letter_code
_entity_poly.pdbx_strand_id
1 'polypeptide(L)'
;MYKEQLVDNMAHLTGLLYTLYGDRWDFYDILGRLQKIMKDASEQRSASYLKDDDEEALECAKRNDRPWYLRQDSVGMMLYVDLFAGDLKGLVQKIPYLKDLGINYVHLMPLFDCPKEENDGGYAISSYRKVQDKLGSMEDLKKLAGEFHKEGIHLVLDFVFNHTSSEHEWAKKALSGDGFYENFYYVYRDKKIVDKWNSSLREIFPQVRRGSFTYVNELGGWVWTTFNSYQWDLNYSNPEVFLAMVEEMLFIANLGVSVLRLDALAFVWKEEGTACENLPKAHTLIKAFECVAKIAAPSLLFKSEAIVHPDQVVQYIGKDECILSYNPLQMALFWNSIATRDTRLLNLSLEKRWSIPQGCAWVNYIRCHDDIGWTFSDEDAASIGINGYDHRLFLNKFFTARFEGSFANGEAFQLNPQTGDCRICGTMASLSGLEQAISLG
;
A
#
# COMPACT_ATOMS: atom_id res chain seq x y z
N MET A 1 1.74 -15.41 25.42
CA MET A 1 1.65 -14.40 24.36
C MET A 1 0.22 -13.95 24.08
N TYR A 2 -0.59 -14.64 23.25
CA TYR A 2 -1.93 -14.16 22.81
C TYR A 2 -2.82 -13.62 23.94
N LYS A 3 -3.00 -14.38 25.03
CA LYS A 3 -3.86 -13.95 26.16
C LYS A 3 -3.39 -12.66 26.82
N GLU A 4 -2.07 -12.46 26.94
CA GLU A 4 -1.48 -11.23 27.49
C GLU A 4 -1.75 -10.06 26.54
N GLN A 5 -1.45 -10.23 25.25
CA GLN A 5 -1.70 -9.17 24.25
C GLN A 5 -3.18 -8.84 24.11
N LEU A 6 -4.07 -9.83 24.18
CA LEU A 6 -5.51 -9.59 24.17
C LEU A 6 -5.93 -8.75 25.38
N VAL A 7 -5.47 -9.08 26.59
CA VAL A 7 -5.81 -8.29 27.80
C VAL A 7 -5.28 -6.86 27.69
N ASP A 8 -4.06 -6.68 27.20
CA ASP A 8 -3.41 -5.38 27.14
C ASP A 8 -4.00 -4.46 26.07
N ASN A 9 -4.51 -5.01 24.96
CA ASN A 9 -4.89 -4.21 23.78
C ASN A 9 -6.39 -4.23 23.45
N MET A 10 -7.18 -5.19 23.95
CA MET A 10 -8.59 -5.33 23.54
C MET A 10 -9.43 -4.10 23.88
N ALA A 11 -9.19 -3.43 25.02
CA ALA A 11 -9.91 -2.20 25.37
C ALA A 11 -9.67 -1.08 24.34
N HIS A 12 -8.43 -0.93 23.87
CA HIS A 12 -8.08 0.03 22.84
C HIS A 12 -8.72 -0.33 21.49
N LEU A 13 -8.62 -1.60 21.07
CA LEU A 13 -9.26 -2.10 19.86
C LEU A 13 -10.78 -1.86 19.87
N THR A 14 -11.44 -2.14 21.00
CA THR A 14 -12.87 -1.86 21.16
C THR A 14 -13.19 -0.37 21.01
N GLY A 15 -12.36 0.53 21.56
CA GLY A 15 -12.56 1.98 21.40
C GLY A 15 -12.43 2.46 19.94
N LEU A 16 -11.44 1.93 19.20
CA LEU A 16 -11.28 2.21 17.77
C LEU A 16 -12.49 1.73 16.97
N LEU A 17 -12.92 0.48 17.19
CA LEU A 17 -14.08 -0.08 16.48
C LEU A 17 -15.39 0.58 16.88
N TYR A 18 -15.54 1.01 18.13
CA TYR A 18 -16.72 1.75 18.58
C TYR A 18 -16.83 3.11 17.87
N THR A 19 -15.70 3.75 17.57
CA THR A 19 -15.66 4.99 16.78
C THR A 19 -16.18 4.78 15.36
N LEU A 20 -15.98 3.59 14.78
CA LEU A 20 -16.41 3.26 13.42
C LEU A 20 -17.83 2.69 13.36
N TYR A 21 -18.20 1.86 14.34
CA TYR A 21 -19.36 0.96 14.27
C TYR A 21 -20.23 0.96 15.53
N GLY A 22 -19.96 1.83 16.51
CA GLY A 22 -20.59 1.80 17.85
C GLY A 22 -22.10 2.01 17.86
N ASP A 23 -22.66 2.64 16.83
CA ASP A 23 -24.10 2.85 16.69
C ASP A 23 -24.86 1.60 16.21
N ARG A 24 -24.15 0.52 15.86
CA ARG A 24 -24.77 -0.72 15.40
C ARG A 24 -25.32 -1.55 16.55
N TRP A 25 -26.50 -2.12 16.35
CA TRP A 25 -27.15 -3.00 17.32
C TRP A 25 -26.38 -4.30 17.58
N ASP A 26 -25.61 -4.78 16.62
CA ASP A 26 -24.83 -6.02 16.64
C ASP A 26 -23.34 -5.81 16.99
N PHE A 27 -22.96 -4.61 17.46
CA PHE A 27 -21.55 -4.24 17.71
C PHE A 27 -20.80 -5.26 18.59
N TYR A 28 -21.42 -5.75 19.68
CA TYR A 28 -20.77 -6.72 20.56
C TYR A 28 -20.65 -8.13 19.96
N ASP A 29 -21.55 -8.50 19.04
CA ASP A 29 -21.43 -9.77 18.29
C ASP A 29 -20.21 -9.71 17.35
N ILE A 30 -20.03 -8.59 16.65
CA ILE A 30 -18.86 -8.31 15.79
C ILE A 30 -17.57 -8.45 16.60
N LEU A 31 -17.51 -7.88 17.81
CA LEU A 31 -16.34 -8.03 18.68
C LEU A 31 -16.07 -9.49 19.10
N GLY A 32 -17.12 -10.25 19.40
CA GLY A 32 -16.99 -11.67 19.73
C GLY A 32 -16.43 -12.49 18.57
N ARG A 33 -16.91 -12.22 17.34
CA ARG A 33 -16.40 -12.84 16.11
C ARG A 33 -14.97 -12.45 15.82
N LEU A 34 -14.62 -11.17 15.97
CA LEU A 34 -13.23 -10.69 15.82
C LEU A 34 -12.29 -11.39 16.80
N GLN A 35 -12.66 -11.48 18.07
CA GLN A 35 -11.86 -12.19 19.08
C GLN A 35 -11.65 -13.66 18.71
N LYS A 36 -12.66 -14.32 18.13
CA LYS A 36 -12.54 -15.69 17.63
C LYS A 36 -11.54 -15.75 16.45
N ILE A 37 -11.65 -14.85 15.47
CA ILE A 37 -10.73 -14.79 14.33
C ILE A 37 -9.28 -14.63 14.80
N MET A 38 -9.02 -13.67 15.70
CA MET A 38 -7.68 -13.43 16.25
C MET A 38 -7.14 -14.64 17.00
N LYS A 39 -7.99 -15.31 17.79
CA LYS A 39 -7.60 -16.52 18.53
C LYS A 39 -7.24 -17.66 17.57
N ASP A 40 -8.12 -17.95 16.61
CA ASP A 40 -7.93 -19.04 15.66
C ASP A 40 -6.65 -18.82 14.84
N ALA A 41 -6.40 -17.59 14.38
CA ALA A 41 -5.18 -17.23 13.67
C ALA A 41 -3.92 -17.41 14.54
N SER A 42 -3.96 -16.98 15.80
CA SER A 42 -2.84 -17.16 16.73
C SER A 42 -2.55 -18.63 17.03
N GLU A 43 -3.59 -19.48 17.13
CA GLU A 43 -3.44 -20.92 17.29
C GLU A 43 -2.87 -21.60 16.02
N GLN A 44 -3.23 -21.10 14.84
CA GLN A 44 -2.73 -21.60 13.54
C GLN A 44 -1.30 -21.15 13.22
N ARG A 45 -0.77 -20.15 13.93
CA ARG A 45 0.60 -19.62 13.82
C ARG A 45 1.63 -20.62 14.37
N SER A 46 1.79 -21.73 13.65
CA SER A 46 2.36 -22.98 14.13
C SER A 46 3.84 -23.18 13.82
N ALA A 47 4.39 -22.49 12.82
CA ALA A 47 5.82 -22.50 12.54
C ALA A 47 6.59 -21.88 13.71
N SER A 48 7.65 -22.54 14.18
CA SER A 48 8.42 -22.08 15.36
C SER A 48 8.99 -20.69 15.13
N TYR A 49 9.55 -20.44 13.95
CA TYR A 49 10.18 -19.16 13.63
C TYR A 49 9.23 -17.96 13.73
N LEU A 50 7.94 -18.15 13.42
CA LEU A 50 6.94 -17.08 13.56
C LEU A 50 6.70 -16.70 15.03
N LYS A 51 6.77 -17.68 15.94
CA LYS A 51 6.64 -17.43 17.38
C LYS A 51 7.90 -16.78 17.92
N ASP A 52 9.06 -17.22 17.45
CA ASP A 52 10.35 -16.62 17.81
C ASP A 52 10.37 -15.14 17.38
N ASP A 53 9.90 -14.83 16.16
CA ASP A 53 9.79 -13.45 15.66
C ASP A 53 8.80 -12.62 16.51
N ASP A 54 7.66 -13.19 16.88
CA ASP A 54 6.67 -12.50 17.73
C ASP A 54 7.23 -12.22 19.14
N GLU A 55 7.95 -13.18 19.72
CA GLU A 55 8.61 -13.04 21.02
C GLU A 55 9.73 -11.99 20.95
N GLU A 56 10.57 -12.01 19.90
CA GLU A 56 11.61 -11.00 19.68
C GLU A 56 11.01 -9.59 19.54
N ALA A 57 9.93 -9.44 18.77
CA ALA A 57 9.25 -8.15 18.60
C ALA A 57 8.74 -7.60 19.94
N LEU A 58 8.11 -8.45 20.77
CA LEU A 58 7.60 -8.07 22.08
C LEU A 58 8.74 -7.77 23.07
N GLU A 59 9.82 -8.56 23.08
CA GLU A 59 10.98 -8.32 23.93
C GLU A 59 11.71 -7.02 23.55
N CYS A 60 11.90 -6.78 22.25
CA CYS A 60 12.50 -5.56 21.73
C CYS A 60 11.71 -4.34 22.19
N ALA A 61 10.37 -4.40 22.13
CA ALA A 61 9.50 -3.34 22.62
C ALA A 61 9.61 -3.15 24.14
N LYS A 62 9.65 -4.24 24.93
CA LYS A 62 9.77 -4.19 26.40
C LYS A 62 11.13 -3.65 26.86
N ARG A 63 12.22 -3.98 26.16
CA ARG A 63 13.59 -3.51 26.46
C ARG A 63 13.88 -2.12 25.90
N ASN A 64 13.02 -1.59 25.05
CA ASN A 64 13.27 -0.38 24.25
C ASN A 64 14.55 -0.50 23.41
N ASP A 65 14.79 -1.71 22.90
CA ASP A 65 15.91 -2.02 22.02
C ASP A 65 15.67 -1.48 20.61
N ARG A 66 16.73 -1.40 19.81
CA ARG A 66 16.63 -0.96 18.41
C ARG A 66 16.09 -2.11 17.53
N PRO A 67 14.86 -2.00 17.00
CA PRO A 67 14.28 -3.01 16.13
C PRO A 67 15.05 -3.13 14.81
N TRP A 68 14.90 -4.27 14.13
CA TRP A 68 15.64 -4.59 12.92
C TRP A 68 15.52 -3.48 11.85
N TYR A 69 14.31 -2.97 11.61
CA TYR A 69 14.03 -1.96 10.58
C TYR A 69 14.62 -0.57 10.86
N LEU A 70 15.15 -0.34 12.06
CA LEU A 70 15.90 0.87 12.37
C LEU A 70 17.41 0.66 12.29
N ARG A 71 17.90 -0.57 12.09
CA ARG A 71 19.34 -0.86 12.01
C ARG A 71 19.92 -0.33 10.70
N GLN A 72 21.19 0.05 10.72
CA GLN A 72 21.88 0.67 9.57
C GLN A 72 22.16 -0.31 8.42
N ASP A 73 22.12 -1.60 8.71
CA ASP A 73 22.25 -2.69 7.76
C ASP A 73 20.91 -3.14 7.17
N SER A 74 19.79 -2.46 7.48
CA SER A 74 18.51 -2.71 6.80
C SER A 74 18.54 -2.18 5.38
N VAL A 75 18.59 -3.09 4.40
CA VAL A 75 18.60 -2.76 2.97
C VAL A 75 17.54 -3.58 2.26
N GLY A 76 16.64 -2.87 1.58
CA GLY A 76 15.48 -3.44 0.90
C GLY A 76 15.63 -3.58 -0.61
N MET A 77 15.03 -4.62 -1.16
CA MET A 77 14.83 -4.78 -2.60
C MET A 77 13.35 -5.05 -2.90
N MET A 78 12.78 -4.30 -3.84
CA MET A 78 11.45 -4.54 -4.40
C MET A 78 11.60 -5.23 -5.75
N LEU A 79 10.82 -6.28 -6.01
CA LEU A 79 10.89 -7.03 -7.27
C LEU A 79 9.57 -7.72 -7.65
N TYR A 80 9.37 -7.87 -8.96
CA TYR A 80 8.41 -8.82 -9.52
C TYR A 80 9.07 -10.20 -9.60
N VAL A 81 8.42 -11.23 -9.06
CA VAL A 81 8.97 -12.59 -8.98
C VAL A 81 9.25 -13.16 -10.37
N ASP A 82 8.30 -13.01 -11.30
CA ASP A 82 8.43 -13.48 -12.68
C ASP A 82 9.55 -12.78 -13.45
N LEU A 83 9.63 -11.45 -13.35
CA LEU A 83 10.65 -10.69 -14.06
C LEU A 83 12.07 -10.93 -13.51
N PHE A 84 12.21 -11.10 -12.20
CA PHE A 84 13.51 -11.24 -11.56
C PHE A 84 14.02 -12.69 -11.52
N ALA A 85 13.11 -13.64 -11.32
CA ALA A 85 13.47 -15.03 -11.01
C ALA A 85 12.58 -16.08 -11.68
N GLY A 86 11.60 -15.69 -12.51
CA GLY A 86 10.66 -16.58 -13.19
C GLY A 86 9.52 -17.05 -12.29
N ASP A 87 9.84 -17.67 -11.16
CA ASP A 87 8.85 -18.18 -10.20
C ASP A 87 9.41 -18.17 -8.76
N LEU A 88 8.58 -18.55 -7.78
CA LEU A 88 8.96 -18.56 -6.36
C LEU A 88 10.13 -19.52 -6.06
N LYS A 89 10.25 -20.64 -6.80
CA LYS A 89 11.37 -21.59 -6.63
C LYS A 89 12.66 -21.01 -7.21
N GLY A 90 12.58 -20.31 -8.32
CA GLY A 90 13.68 -19.53 -8.89
C GLY A 90 14.14 -18.45 -7.93
N LEU A 91 13.20 -17.79 -7.22
CA LEU A 91 13.55 -16.77 -6.23
C LEU A 91 14.31 -17.36 -5.02
N VAL A 92 13.97 -18.57 -4.57
CA VAL A 92 14.78 -19.30 -3.57
C VAL A 92 16.23 -19.46 -4.05
N GLN A 93 16.45 -19.73 -5.35
CA GLN A 93 17.80 -19.85 -5.91
C GLN A 93 18.56 -18.52 -5.99
N LYS A 94 17.88 -17.38 -5.86
CA LYS A 94 18.49 -16.04 -5.84
C LYS A 94 18.89 -15.57 -4.44
N ILE A 95 18.55 -16.31 -3.38
CA ILE A 95 18.93 -15.97 -2.01
C ILE A 95 20.43 -15.69 -1.85
N PRO A 96 21.36 -16.52 -2.40
CA PRO A 96 22.80 -16.21 -2.31
C PRO A 96 23.18 -14.85 -2.91
N TYR A 97 22.53 -14.45 -4.01
CA TYR A 97 22.75 -13.14 -4.64
C TYR A 97 22.20 -12.00 -3.77
N LEU A 98 21.01 -12.18 -3.19
CA LEU A 98 20.42 -11.18 -2.28
C LEU A 98 21.33 -10.94 -1.06
N LYS A 99 21.89 -12.02 -0.51
CA LYS A 99 22.84 -11.94 0.61
C LYS A 99 24.15 -11.27 0.24
N ASP A 100 24.71 -11.58 -0.93
CA ASP A 100 25.94 -10.96 -1.41
C ASP A 100 25.78 -9.43 -1.56
N LEU A 101 24.60 -8.98 -1.96
CA LEU A 101 24.23 -7.56 -1.99
C LEU A 101 23.93 -6.94 -0.61
N GLY A 102 23.82 -7.75 0.45
CA GLY A 102 23.42 -7.29 1.78
C GLY A 102 21.92 -7.02 1.94
N ILE A 103 21.06 -7.56 1.06
CA ILE A 103 19.61 -7.40 1.14
C ILE A 103 19.03 -8.29 2.23
N ASN A 104 18.31 -7.68 3.18
CA ASN A 104 17.62 -8.36 4.28
C ASN A 104 16.13 -7.96 4.39
N TYR A 105 15.61 -7.24 3.40
CA TYR A 105 14.21 -6.89 3.26
C TYR A 105 13.82 -7.09 1.81
N VAL A 106 12.85 -7.95 1.51
CA VAL A 106 12.43 -8.22 0.13
C VAL A 106 10.93 -8.01 -0.01
N HIS A 107 10.55 -7.00 -0.80
CA HIS A 107 9.17 -6.73 -1.17
C HIS A 107 8.86 -7.39 -2.52
N LEU A 108 8.01 -8.40 -2.49
CA LEU A 108 7.46 -9.03 -3.68
C LEU A 108 6.22 -8.25 -4.13
N MET A 109 6.23 -7.82 -5.39
CA MET A 109 5.04 -7.27 -6.05
C MET A 109 3.88 -8.28 -6.06
N PRO A 110 2.62 -7.85 -6.28
CA PRO A 110 1.45 -8.70 -6.11
C PRO A 110 1.56 -10.06 -6.81
N LEU A 111 1.47 -11.12 -6.01
CA LEU A 111 1.67 -12.51 -6.41
C LEU A 111 0.42 -13.39 -6.29
N PHE A 112 -0.63 -12.84 -5.66
CA PHE A 112 -1.90 -13.50 -5.48
C PHE A 112 -2.71 -13.49 -6.78
N ASP A 113 -3.66 -14.43 -6.90
CA ASP A 113 -4.45 -14.66 -8.10
C ASP A 113 -5.20 -13.38 -8.51
N CYS A 114 -5.20 -13.09 -9.79
CA CYS A 114 -5.76 -11.87 -10.38
C CYS A 114 -6.33 -12.19 -11.78
N PRO A 115 -7.11 -11.28 -12.41
CA PRO A 115 -7.53 -11.46 -13.80
C PRO A 115 -6.33 -11.66 -14.74
N LYS A 116 -6.52 -12.38 -15.85
CA LYS A 116 -5.40 -12.72 -16.75
C LYS A 116 -4.90 -11.55 -17.59
N GLU A 117 -5.82 -10.69 -18.01
CA GLU A 117 -5.53 -9.61 -18.97
C GLU A 117 -5.43 -8.27 -18.24
N GLU A 118 -6.53 -7.86 -17.60
CA GLU A 118 -6.66 -6.57 -16.94
C GLU A 118 -6.50 -6.71 -15.43
N ASN A 119 -5.27 -6.60 -14.93
CA ASN A 119 -4.98 -6.84 -13.51
C ASN A 119 -4.15 -5.77 -12.82
N ASP A 120 -3.81 -4.68 -13.52
CA ASP A 120 -3.03 -3.57 -12.95
C ASP A 120 -1.71 -4.06 -12.31
N GLY A 121 -0.96 -4.90 -13.03
CA GLY A 121 0.29 -5.47 -12.49
C GLY A 121 0.08 -6.42 -11.31
N GLY A 122 -1.12 -6.99 -11.16
CA GLY A 122 -1.52 -7.90 -10.09
C GLY A 122 -2.24 -7.22 -8.92
N TYR A 123 -2.46 -5.91 -8.94
CA TYR A 123 -3.19 -5.19 -7.89
C TYR A 123 -4.71 -5.46 -7.89
N ALA A 124 -5.29 -6.00 -8.98
CA ALA A 124 -6.67 -6.48 -8.98
C ALA A 124 -6.77 -7.91 -8.41
N ILE A 125 -6.89 -8.05 -7.09
CA ILE A 125 -6.89 -9.37 -6.43
C ILE A 125 -8.20 -10.15 -6.65
N SER A 126 -8.10 -11.33 -7.26
CA SER A 126 -9.19 -12.32 -7.40
C SER A 126 -9.21 -13.34 -6.25
N SER A 127 -8.07 -13.60 -5.60
CA SER A 127 -8.01 -14.42 -4.39
C SER A 127 -6.73 -14.19 -3.59
N TYR A 128 -6.88 -13.76 -2.33
CA TYR A 128 -5.78 -13.69 -1.35
C TYR A 128 -5.27 -15.07 -0.88
N ARG A 129 -5.95 -16.15 -1.25
CA ARG A 129 -5.67 -17.53 -0.79
C ARG A 129 -5.02 -18.40 -1.85
N LYS A 130 -4.73 -17.83 -3.02
CA LYS A 130 -4.14 -18.54 -4.15
C LYS A 130 -3.02 -17.69 -4.77
N VAL A 131 -1.84 -18.27 -4.92
CA VAL A 131 -0.75 -17.68 -5.73
C VAL A 131 -1.09 -17.85 -7.22
N GLN A 132 -0.72 -16.88 -8.05
CA GLN A 132 -0.84 -17.00 -9.50
C GLN A 132 -0.16 -18.27 -10.01
N ASP A 133 -0.86 -19.04 -10.87
CA ASP A 133 -0.37 -20.35 -11.32
C ASP A 133 1.02 -20.28 -11.99
N LYS A 134 1.38 -19.15 -12.62
CA LYS A 134 2.69 -18.91 -13.24
C LYS A 134 3.84 -18.74 -12.22
N LEU A 135 3.54 -18.33 -10.99
CA LEU A 135 4.53 -18.06 -9.94
C LEU A 135 4.73 -19.25 -8.99
N GLY A 136 3.77 -20.18 -8.94
CA GLY A 136 3.84 -21.38 -8.11
C GLY A 136 2.61 -21.56 -7.23
N SER A 137 2.79 -22.14 -6.06
CA SER A 137 1.72 -22.46 -5.11
C SER A 137 1.84 -21.71 -3.78
N MET A 138 0.80 -21.75 -2.96
CA MET A 138 0.84 -21.27 -1.57
C MET A 138 1.95 -21.94 -0.75
N GLU A 139 2.22 -23.23 -1.01
CA GLU A 139 3.31 -23.96 -0.34
C GLU A 139 4.69 -23.48 -0.78
N ASP A 140 4.85 -23.09 -2.05
CA ASP A 140 6.09 -22.50 -2.54
C ASP A 140 6.35 -21.13 -1.88
N LEU A 141 5.31 -20.32 -1.68
CA LEU A 141 5.40 -19.04 -0.97
C LEU A 141 5.77 -19.26 0.51
N LYS A 142 5.10 -20.19 1.18
CA LYS A 142 5.42 -20.54 2.58
C LYS A 142 6.83 -21.07 2.73
N LYS A 143 7.31 -21.87 1.77
CA LYS A 143 8.69 -22.35 1.72
C LYS A 143 9.67 -21.19 1.52
N LEU A 144 9.40 -20.29 0.58
CA LEU A 144 10.21 -19.10 0.35
C LEU A 144 10.34 -18.26 1.64
N ALA A 145 9.22 -18.00 2.33
CA ALA A 145 9.23 -17.26 3.58
C ALA A 145 10.11 -17.93 4.65
N GLY A 146 10.03 -19.26 4.77
CA GLY A 146 10.90 -20.02 5.67
C GLY A 146 12.39 -19.99 5.28
N GLU A 147 12.73 -20.03 3.99
CA GLU A 147 14.12 -19.88 3.53
C GLU A 147 14.65 -18.45 3.71
N PHE A 148 13.81 -17.44 3.50
CA PHE A 148 14.15 -16.04 3.79
C PHE A 148 14.42 -15.85 5.27
N HIS A 149 13.56 -16.38 6.16
CA HIS A 149 13.75 -16.30 7.61
C HIS A 149 15.10 -16.88 8.04
N LYS A 150 15.45 -18.10 7.58
CA LYS A 150 16.73 -18.76 7.90
C LYS A 150 17.96 -17.91 7.55
N GLU A 151 17.81 -17.05 6.55
CA GLU A 151 18.89 -16.23 6.01
C GLU A 151 18.80 -14.77 6.47
N GLY A 152 17.90 -14.46 7.42
CA GLY A 152 17.72 -13.12 7.98
C GLY A 152 17.09 -12.13 7.01
N ILE A 153 16.28 -12.61 6.07
CA ILE A 153 15.56 -11.78 5.08
C ILE A 153 14.10 -11.64 5.52
N HIS A 154 13.63 -10.41 5.68
CA HIS A 154 12.24 -10.09 6.00
C HIS A 154 11.39 -10.06 4.72
N LEU A 155 10.38 -10.93 4.66
CA LEU A 155 9.44 -10.99 3.55
C LEU A 155 8.39 -9.88 3.67
N VAL A 156 8.20 -9.12 2.59
CA VAL A 156 7.19 -8.07 2.50
C VAL A 156 6.27 -8.32 1.32
N LEU A 157 4.97 -8.27 1.57
CA LEU A 157 3.93 -8.41 0.55
C LEU A 157 3.00 -7.19 0.53
N ASP A 158 2.33 -6.98 -0.60
CA ASP A 158 1.19 -6.09 -0.69
C ASP A 158 -0.03 -6.67 0.05
N PHE A 159 -0.70 -5.81 0.82
CA PHE A 159 -2.04 -6.03 1.33
C PHE A 159 -2.97 -5.05 0.63
N VAL A 160 -3.50 -5.50 -0.51
CA VAL A 160 -4.55 -4.78 -1.24
C VAL A 160 -5.83 -4.93 -0.43
N PHE A 161 -6.21 -3.87 0.27
CA PHE A 161 -7.36 -3.92 1.19
C PHE A 161 -8.42 -2.87 0.86
N ASN A 162 -8.09 -1.87 0.04
CA ASN A 162 -9.09 -0.92 -0.44
C ASN A 162 -10.07 -1.55 -1.43
N HIS A 163 -9.65 -2.52 -2.23
CA HIS A 163 -10.42 -3.02 -3.35
C HIS A 163 -10.10 -4.49 -3.66
N THR A 164 -10.97 -5.14 -4.42
CA THR A 164 -10.73 -6.47 -5.02
C THR A 164 -10.96 -6.39 -6.53
N SER A 165 -10.59 -7.44 -7.27
CA SER A 165 -11.02 -7.54 -8.66
C SER A 165 -12.53 -7.78 -8.76
N SER A 166 -13.13 -7.38 -9.88
CA SER A 166 -14.50 -7.78 -10.23
C SER A 166 -14.66 -9.30 -10.41
N GLU A 167 -13.56 -10.05 -10.48
CA GLU A 167 -13.54 -11.51 -10.52
C GLU A 167 -13.34 -12.17 -9.14
N HIS A 168 -13.17 -11.40 -8.07
CA HIS A 168 -13.08 -11.91 -6.70
C HIS A 168 -14.37 -12.64 -6.32
N GLU A 169 -14.28 -13.67 -5.47
CA GLU A 169 -15.45 -14.46 -5.04
C GLU A 169 -16.55 -13.57 -4.46
N TRP A 170 -16.18 -12.57 -3.65
CA TRP A 170 -17.12 -11.59 -3.10
C TRP A 170 -17.82 -10.77 -4.19
N ALA A 171 -17.09 -10.30 -5.22
CA ALA A 171 -17.68 -9.57 -6.34
C ALA A 171 -18.60 -10.47 -7.17
N LYS A 172 -18.19 -11.72 -7.44
CA LYS A 172 -19.02 -12.72 -8.12
C LYS A 172 -20.31 -13.04 -7.38
N LYS A 173 -20.27 -13.12 -6.04
CA LYS A 173 -21.48 -13.30 -5.23
C LYS A 173 -22.39 -12.07 -5.26
N ALA A 174 -21.82 -10.87 -5.19
CA ALA A 174 -22.57 -9.63 -5.38
C ALA A 174 -23.28 -9.60 -6.76
N LEU A 175 -22.55 -9.95 -7.83
CA LEU A 175 -23.09 -10.08 -9.20
C LEU A 175 -24.22 -11.11 -9.31
N SER A 176 -24.19 -12.17 -8.50
CA SER A 176 -25.25 -13.18 -8.45
C SER A 176 -26.50 -12.76 -7.67
N GLY A 177 -26.53 -11.53 -7.14
CA GLY A 177 -27.64 -10.98 -6.36
C GLY A 177 -27.60 -11.33 -4.87
N ASP A 178 -26.46 -11.79 -4.34
CA ASP A 178 -26.31 -11.99 -2.91
C ASP A 178 -26.15 -10.63 -2.20
N GLY A 179 -27.22 -10.18 -1.55
CA GLY A 179 -27.27 -8.89 -0.86
C GLY A 179 -26.26 -8.75 0.29
N PHE A 180 -25.74 -9.85 0.86
CA PHE A 180 -24.67 -9.78 1.84
C PHE A 180 -23.37 -9.28 1.18
N TYR A 181 -23.01 -9.85 0.03
CA TYR A 181 -21.81 -9.47 -0.71
C TYR A 181 -22.00 -8.22 -1.58
N GLU A 182 -23.22 -7.86 -1.99
CA GLU A 182 -23.46 -6.53 -2.60
C GLU A 182 -23.05 -5.42 -1.63
N ASN A 183 -23.33 -5.60 -0.32
CA ASN A 183 -22.93 -4.68 0.75
C ASN A 183 -21.43 -4.73 1.11
N PHE A 184 -20.64 -5.62 0.48
CA PHE A 184 -19.17 -5.54 0.56
C PHE A 184 -18.61 -4.43 -0.33
N TYR A 185 -19.41 -3.85 -1.23
CA TYR A 185 -19.01 -2.79 -2.14
C TYR A 185 -19.98 -1.60 -2.03
N TYR A 186 -19.62 -0.48 -2.66
CA TYR A 186 -20.50 0.67 -2.79
C TYR A 186 -21.23 0.61 -4.14
N VAL A 187 -22.50 0.20 -4.13
CA VAL A 187 -23.34 0.07 -5.33
C VAL A 187 -24.50 1.06 -5.30
N TYR A 188 -24.64 1.87 -6.35
CA TYR A 188 -25.69 2.88 -6.49
C TYR A 188 -26.47 2.70 -7.79
N ARG A 189 -27.80 2.65 -7.68
CA ARG A 189 -28.70 2.48 -8.84
C ARG A 189 -29.12 3.82 -9.47
N ASP A 190 -29.01 4.93 -8.73
CA ASP A 190 -29.32 6.27 -9.22
C ASP A 190 -28.06 7.03 -9.64
N LYS A 191 -28.00 7.42 -10.92
CA LYS A 191 -26.89 8.22 -11.48
C LYS A 191 -26.71 9.56 -10.76
N LYS A 192 -27.78 10.17 -10.24
CA LYS A 192 -27.69 11.45 -9.51
C LYS A 192 -26.84 11.33 -8.25
N ILE A 193 -26.92 10.19 -7.55
CA ILE A 193 -26.09 9.92 -6.37
C ILE A 193 -24.63 9.79 -6.80
N VAL A 194 -24.38 9.07 -7.89
CA VAL A 194 -23.04 8.90 -8.49
C VAL A 194 -22.43 10.25 -8.90
N ASP A 195 -23.22 11.11 -9.54
CA ASP A 195 -22.77 12.46 -9.94
C ASP A 195 -22.47 13.35 -8.74
N LYS A 196 -23.28 13.25 -7.68
CA LYS A 196 -23.03 13.96 -6.43
C LYS A 196 -21.71 13.54 -5.80
N TRP A 197 -21.41 12.24 -5.75
CA TRP A 197 -20.10 11.75 -5.31
C TRP A 197 -18.98 12.32 -6.17
N ASN A 198 -19.01 12.11 -7.48
CA ASN A 198 -17.95 12.54 -8.40
C ASN A 198 -17.64 14.04 -8.34
N SER A 199 -18.57 14.89 -7.90
CA SER A 199 -18.35 16.34 -7.78
C SER A 199 -17.21 16.74 -6.82
N SER A 200 -16.84 15.84 -5.88
CA SER A 200 -15.82 16.11 -4.86
C SER A 200 -14.60 15.19 -4.96
N LEU A 201 -14.60 14.20 -5.87
CA LEU A 201 -13.55 13.18 -5.97
C LEU A 201 -12.47 13.57 -6.98
N ARG A 202 -11.23 13.18 -6.67
CA ARG A 202 -10.10 13.28 -7.61
C ARG A 202 -10.10 12.10 -8.58
N GLU A 203 -9.81 12.37 -9.85
CA GLU A 203 -9.63 11.32 -10.87
C GLU A 203 -8.19 10.78 -10.81
N ILE A 204 -8.02 9.51 -10.42
CA ILE A 204 -6.69 8.86 -10.34
C ILE A 204 -6.20 8.43 -11.72
N PHE A 205 -7.07 7.82 -12.52
CA PHE A 205 -6.79 7.35 -13.88
C PHE A 205 -7.73 7.99 -14.91
N PRO A 206 -7.59 9.31 -15.17
CA PRO A 206 -8.50 10.06 -16.04
C PRO A 206 -8.48 9.57 -17.50
N GLN A 207 -7.41 8.87 -17.92
CA GLN A 207 -7.33 8.27 -19.26
C GLN A 207 -8.10 6.95 -19.37
N VAL A 208 -8.28 6.24 -18.26
CA VAL A 208 -9.06 4.99 -18.21
C VAL A 208 -10.54 5.32 -18.14
N ARG A 209 -10.94 6.22 -17.25
CA ARG A 209 -12.32 6.72 -17.18
C ARG A 209 -12.44 8.06 -16.46
N ARG A 210 -13.64 8.65 -16.57
CA ARG A 210 -14.06 9.81 -15.77
C ARG A 210 -14.71 9.37 -14.46
N GLY A 211 -14.37 10.07 -13.38
CA GLY A 211 -14.87 9.81 -12.03
C GLY A 211 -14.48 8.44 -11.44
N SER A 212 -15.13 8.08 -10.33
CA SER A 212 -14.78 6.92 -9.51
C SER A 212 -15.84 5.82 -9.50
N PHE A 213 -16.68 5.74 -10.55
CA PHE A 213 -17.74 4.75 -10.64
C PHE A 213 -17.81 4.11 -12.03
N THR A 214 -18.18 2.83 -12.06
CA THR A 214 -18.39 2.04 -13.29
C THR A 214 -19.78 1.44 -13.29
N TYR A 215 -20.53 1.59 -14.40
CA TYR A 215 -21.84 0.94 -14.54
C TYR A 215 -21.64 -0.53 -14.90
N VAL A 216 -22.30 -1.41 -14.16
CA VAL A 216 -22.25 -2.86 -14.33
C VAL A 216 -23.66 -3.35 -14.63
N ASN A 217 -23.86 -3.87 -15.85
CA ASN A 217 -25.18 -4.26 -16.34
C ASN A 217 -25.79 -5.38 -15.49
N GLU A 218 -24.97 -6.33 -15.08
CA GLU A 218 -25.33 -7.48 -14.26
C GLU A 218 -25.82 -7.07 -12.87
N LEU A 219 -25.27 -6.00 -12.29
CA LEU A 219 -25.77 -5.41 -11.03
C LEU A 219 -26.97 -4.47 -11.24
N GLY A 220 -27.21 -4.02 -12.48
CA GLY A 220 -28.14 -2.94 -12.77
C GLY A 220 -27.78 -1.62 -12.05
N GLY A 221 -26.50 -1.36 -11.82
CA GLY A 221 -26.05 -0.25 -10.97
C GLY A 221 -24.60 0.17 -11.22
N TRP A 222 -24.22 1.29 -10.60
CA TRP A 222 -22.87 1.83 -10.59
C TRP A 222 -22.13 1.37 -9.34
N VAL A 223 -20.98 0.73 -9.53
CA VAL A 223 -20.08 0.32 -8.44
C VAL A 223 -18.92 1.31 -8.32
N TRP A 224 -18.51 1.61 -7.09
CA TRP A 224 -17.34 2.45 -6.81
C TRP A 224 -16.05 1.74 -7.19
N THR A 225 -15.23 2.38 -8.01
CA THR A 225 -14.03 1.79 -8.62
C THR A 225 -12.87 2.77 -8.70
N THR A 226 -12.44 3.43 -7.62
CA THR A 226 -11.44 4.53 -7.58
C THR A 226 -10.31 4.41 -8.61
N PHE A 227 -9.77 3.20 -8.78
CA PHE A 227 -8.73 2.83 -9.75
C PHE A 227 -9.32 2.40 -11.11
N ASN A 228 -9.02 1.20 -11.61
CA ASN A 228 -9.59 0.69 -12.86
C ASN A 228 -11.03 0.18 -12.70
N SER A 229 -11.77 0.01 -13.79
CA SER A 229 -13.17 -0.49 -13.79
C SER A 229 -13.34 -1.88 -13.19
N TYR A 230 -12.27 -2.69 -13.25
CA TYR A 230 -12.20 -4.04 -12.70
C TYR A 230 -11.69 -4.08 -11.26
N GLN A 231 -11.42 -2.94 -10.61
CA GLN A 231 -11.01 -2.84 -9.19
C GLN A 231 -12.14 -2.20 -8.38
N TRP A 232 -12.89 -3.01 -7.63
CA TRP A 232 -14.08 -2.58 -6.90
C TRP A 232 -13.74 -2.23 -5.46
N ASP A 233 -14.01 -0.99 -5.05
CA ASP A 233 -13.73 -0.51 -3.69
C ASP A 233 -14.59 -1.23 -2.65
N LEU A 234 -13.93 -1.76 -1.64
CA LEU A 234 -14.54 -2.42 -0.49
C LEU A 234 -15.19 -1.40 0.44
N ASN A 235 -16.35 -1.78 0.98
CA ASN A 235 -17.18 -0.94 1.81
C ASN A 235 -16.89 -1.11 3.30
N TYR A 236 -15.89 -0.39 3.81
CA TYR A 236 -15.52 -0.45 5.22
C TYR A 236 -16.53 0.17 6.19
N SER A 237 -17.58 0.85 5.70
CA SER A 237 -18.71 1.21 6.57
C SER A 237 -19.50 -0.03 7.04
N ASN A 238 -19.34 -1.15 6.33
CA ASN A 238 -19.82 -2.46 6.72
C ASN A 238 -18.74 -3.21 7.54
N PRO A 239 -18.95 -3.52 8.83
CA PRO A 239 -17.97 -4.21 9.67
C PRO A 239 -17.65 -5.64 9.20
N GLU A 240 -18.52 -6.27 8.40
CA GLU A 240 -18.24 -7.58 7.80
C GLU A 240 -17.04 -7.54 6.86
N VAL A 241 -16.82 -6.40 6.17
CA VAL A 241 -15.64 -6.18 5.32
C VAL A 241 -14.37 -6.10 6.18
N PHE A 242 -14.44 -5.42 7.33
CA PHE A 242 -13.32 -5.39 8.28
C PHE A 242 -12.98 -6.79 8.79
N LEU A 243 -13.98 -7.56 9.22
CA LEU A 243 -13.77 -8.94 9.68
C LEU A 243 -13.15 -9.82 8.59
N ALA A 244 -13.69 -9.77 7.37
CA ALA A 244 -13.17 -10.54 6.24
C ALA A 244 -11.72 -10.17 5.93
N MET A 245 -11.39 -8.87 5.87
CA MET A 245 -10.02 -8.43 5.61
C MET A 245 -9.06 -8.72 6.78
N VAL A 246 -9.54 -8.78 8.03
CA VAL A 246 -8.75 -9.28 9.17
C VAL A 246 -8.40 -10.76 8.98
N GLU A 247 -9.35 -11.58 8.53
CA GLU A 247 -9.08 -12.99 8.22
C GLU A 247 -8.02 -13.14 7.11
N GLU A 248 -8.06 -12.30 6.08
CA GLU A 248 -7.04 -12.27 5.02
C GLU A 248 -5.68 -11.82 5.53
N MET A 249 -5.64 -10.71 6.29
CA MET A 249 -4.41 -10.17 6.88
C MET A 249 -3.69 -11.21 7.75
N LEU A 250 -4.42 -11.84 8.68
CA LEU A 250 -3.83 -12.80 9.61
C LEU A 250 -3.44 -14.11 8.93
N PHE A 251 -4.15 -14.51 7.87
CA PHE A 251 -3.71 -15.62 7.04
C PHE A 251 -2.38 -15.33 6.36
N ILE A 252 -2.26 -14.16 5.71
CA ILE A 252 -1.04 -13.75 5.03
C ILE A 252 0.12 -13.66 6.03
N ALA A 253 -0.12 -13.10 7.22
CA ALA A 253 0.86 -13.06 8.30
C ALA A 253 1.34 -14.47 8.70
N ASN A 254 0.45 -15.46 8.72
CA ASN A 254 0.77 -16.85 9.05
C ASN A 254 1.52 -17.61 7.94
N LEU A 255 1.72 -17.00 6.77
CA LEU A 255 2.59 -17.54 5.72
C LEU A 255 4.08 -17.26 5.99
N GLY A 256 4.41 -16.37 6.93
CA GLY A 256 5.79 -15.94 7.18
C GLY A 256 6.10 -14.50 6.76
N VAL A 257 5.07 -13.68 6.55
CA VAL A 257 5.25 -12.28 6.13
C VAL A 257 5.60 -11.40 7.32
N SER A 258 6.66 -10.62 7.20
CA SER A 258 7.13 -9.68 8.24
C SER A 258 6.50 -8.31 8.11
N VAL A 259 6.22 -7.85 6.89
CA VAL A 259 5.62 -6.53 6.65
C VAL A 259 4.53 -6.60 5.57
N LEU A 260 3.41 -5.92 5.81
CA LEU A 260 2.41 -5.67 4.78
C LEU A 260 2.51 -4.21 4.29
N ARG A 261 2.66 -4.03 2.98
CA ARG A 261 2.42 -2.73 2.32
C ARG A 261 0.91 -2.54 2.23
N LEU A 262 0.37 -1.54 2.93
CA LEU A 262 -1.04 -1.21 2.85
C LEU A 262 -1.28 -0.42 1.56
N ASP A 263 -1.83 -1.07 0.55
CA ASP A 263 -2.09 -0.45 -0.75
C ASP A 263 -3.33 0.45 -0.68
N ALA A 264 -3.24 1.66 -1.25
CA ALA A 264 -4.36 2.59 -1.36
C ALA A 264 -5.05 2.92 -0.02
N LEU A 265 -4.28 2.91 1.07
CA LEU A 265 -4.79 3.11 2.43
C LEU A 265 -5.49 4.45 2.64
N ALA A 266 -5.18 5.47 1.83
CA ALA A 266 -5.84 6.77 1.89
C ALA A 266 -7.32 6.71 1.50
N PHE A 267 -7.74 5.69 0.74
CA PHE A 267 -9.05 5.64 0.09
C PHE A 267 -10.05 4.77 0.85
N VAL A 268 -9.66 4.02 1.87
CA VAL A 268 -10.51 2.97 2.48
C VAL A 268 -11.78 3.45 3.16
N TRP A 269 -11.95 4.76 3.36
CA TRP A 269 -13.18 5.32 3.92
C TRP A 269 -13.79 6.38 3.00
N LYS A 270 -15.12 6.34 2.84
CA LYS A 270 -15.87 7.26 1.98
C LYS A 270 -16.85 8.09 2.83
N GLU A 271 -16.89 9.40 2.59
CA GLU A 271 -17.82 10.32 3.24
C GLU A 271 -18.29 11.40 2.25
N GLU A 272 -19.60 11.61 2.18
CA GLU A 272 -20.21 12.48 1.17
C GLU A 272 -19.75 13.93 1.31
N GLY A 273 -19.45 14.59 0.18
CA GLY A 273 -18.96 15.97 0.15
C GLY A 273 -17.47 16.14 0.51
N THR A 274 -16.75 15.04 0.66
CA THR A 274 -15.29 15.03 0.87
C THR A 274 -14.58 14.44 -0.35
N ALA A 275 -13.25 14.57 -0.39
CA ALA A 275 -12.42 13.90 -1.40
C ALA A 275 -12.37 12.37 -1.23
N CYS A 276 -12.86 11.82 -0.12
CA CYS A 276 -12.73 10.39 0.24
C CYS A 276 -11.28 9.90 0.24
N GLU A 277 -10.36 10.79 0.63
CA GLU A 277 -8.94 10.55 0.81
C GLU A 277 -8.53 11.06 2.20
N ASN A 278 -7.73 10.29 2.95
CA ASN A 278 -7.16 10.68 4.24
C ASN A 278 -8.19 11.06 5.32
N LEU A 279 -9.38 10.46 5.28
CA LEU A 279 -10.40 10.72 6.29
C LEU A 279 -9.95 10.19 7.66
N PRO A 280 -10.32 10.85 8.78
CA PRO A 280 -9.98 10.37 10.12
C PRO A 280 -10.40 8.92 10.38
N LYS A 281 -11.51 8.47 9.80
CA LYS A 281 -11.98 7.08 9.91
C LYS A 281 -11.10 6.08 9.17
N ALA A 282 -10.40 6.49 8.11
CA ALA A 282 -9.39 5.65 7.46
C ALA A 282 -8.22 5.39 8.41
N HIS A 283 -7.73 6.42 9.11
CA HIS A 283 -6.71 6.25 10.16
C HIS A 283 -7.20 5.32 11.26
N THR A 284 -8.38 5.58 11.85
CA THR A 284 -8.97 4.72 12.89
C THR A 284 -9.07 3.25 12.46
N LEU A 285 -9.43 2.98 11.20
CA LEU A 285 -9.50 1.64 10.64
C LEU A 285 -8.11 0.98 10.56
N ILE A 286 -7.10 1.69 10.10
CA ILE A 286 -5.72 1.18 10.01
C ILE A 286 -5.15 0.90 11.40
N LYS A 287 -5.40 1.78 12.37
CA LYS A 287 -5.06 1.54 13.79
C LYS A 287 -5.75 0.30 14.35
N ALA A 288 -6.99 0.03 13.93
CA ALA A 288 -7.69 -1.18 14.34
C ALA A 288 -7.03 -2.44 13.74
N PHE A 289 -6.61 -2.41 12.47
CA PHE A 289 -5.81 -3.48 11.87
C PHE A 289 -4.46 -3.68 12.60
N GLU A 290 -3.77 -2.60 12.96
CA GLU A 290 -2.47 -2.66 13.67
C GLU A 290 -2.67 -3.32 15.03
N CYS A 291 -3.70 -2.89 15.77
CA CYS A 291 -4.01 -3.44 17.08
C CYS A 291 -4.41 -4.92 17.00
N VAL A 292 -5.12 -5.35 15.94
CA VAL A 292 -5.40 -6.76 15.66
C VAL A 292 -4.11 -7.55 15.40
N ALA A 293 -3.22 -7.01 14.56
CA ALA A 293 -1.92 -7.63 14.27
C ALA A 293 -1.09 -7.76 15.55
N LYS A 294 -1.01 -6.71 16.37
CA LYS A 294 -0.33 -6.71 17.67
C LYS A 294 -0.87 -7.77 18.64
N ILE A 295 -2.16 -8.09 18.59
CA ILE A 295 -2.77 -9.14 19.41
C ILE A 295 -2.43 -10.54 18.89
N ALA A 296 -2.57 -10.78 17.59
CA ALA A 296 -2.56 -12.12 17.00
C ALA A 296 -1.23 -12.54 16.34
N ALA A 297 -0.46 -11.59 15.84
CA ALA A 297 0.83 -11.76 15.15
C ALA A 297 1.77 -10.55 15.43
N PRO A 298 2.30 -10.38 16.66
CA PRO A 298 3.05 -9.19 17.07
C PRO A 298 4.26 -8.79 16.21
N SER A 299 4.86 -9.71 15.46
CA SER A 299 5.98 -9.41 14.55
C SER A 299 5.56 -8.75 13.24
N LEU A 300 4.27 -8.77 12.89
CA LEU A 300 3.75 -8.19 11.65
C LEU A 300 3.76 -6.66 11.74
N LEU A 301 4.44 -6.02 10.78
CA LEU A 301 4.50 -4.56 10.68
C LEU A 301 3.73 -4.06 9.45
N PHE A 302 3.32 -2.79 9.50
CA PHE A 302 2.71 -2.13 8.34
C PHE A 302 3.64 -1.10 7.73
N LYS A 303 3.63 -1.08 6.40
CA LYS A 303 4.24 -0.06 5.54
C LYS A 303 3.15 0.73 4.85
N SER A 304 3.05 2.02 5.17
CA SER A 304 2.15 2.95 4.51
C SER A 304 2.60 3.23 3.08
N GLU A 305 1.66 3.13 2.15
CA GLU A 305 1.74 3.73 0.82
C GLU A 305 0.72 4.88 0.70
N ALA A 306 1.21 6.09 0.96
CA ALA A 306 0.44 7.32 0.81
C ALA A 306 1.18 8.24 -0.17
N ILE A 307 0.74 8.27 -1.43
CA ILE A 307 1.29 9.15 -2.47
C ILE A 307 0.39 10.39 -2.59
N VAL A 308 0.41 11.20 -1.54
CA VAL A 308 -0.46 12.36 -1.34
C VAL A 308 0.38 13.58 -0.90
N HIS A 309 -0.29 14.68 -0.56
CA HIS A 309 0.38 15.86 -0.01
C HIS A 309 1.23 15.49 1.23
N PRO A 310 2.45 16.05 1.42
CA PRO A 310 3.35 15.64 2.49
C PRO A 310 2.77 15.74 3.90
N ASP A 311 1.90 16.73 4.15
CA ASP A 311 1.20 16.87 5.44
C ASP A 311 0.23 15.71 5.73
N GLN A 312 -0.23 15.00 4.71
CA GLN A 312 -1.08 13.82 4.86
C GLN A 312 -0.24 12.55 5.01
N VAL A 313 0.88 12.43 4.26
CA VAL A 313 1.78 11.26 4.33
C VAL A 313 2.25 10.99 5.77
N VAL A 314 2.67 12.04 6.49
CA VAL A 314 3.20 11.90 7.85
C VAL A 314 2.14 11.46 8.86
N GLN A 315 0.85 11.69 8.59
CA GLN A 315 -0.23 11.34 9.52
C GLN A 315 -0.41 9.83 9.66
N TYR A 316 0.00 9.04 8.67
CA TYR A 316 -0.05 7.58 8.72
C TYR A 316 1.08 6.95 9.54
N ILE A 317 2.08 7.74 9.93
CA ILE A 317 3.30 7.23 10.57
C ILE A 317 3.11 7.22 12.08
N GLY A 318 3.05 6.02 12.66
CA GLY A 318 2.81 5.85 14.08
C GLY A 318 3.06 4.41 14.53
N LYS A 319 3.43 4.25 15.80
CA LYS A 319 3.58 2.91 16.40
C LYS A 319 2.25 2.16 16.51
N ASP A 320 1.15 2.90 16.52
CA ASP A 320 -0.23 2.41 16.59
C ASP A 320 -0.91 2.40 15.20
N GLU A 321 -0.17 2.67 14.11
CA GLU A 321 -0.71 2.75 12.76
C GLU A 321 0.22 2.11 11.72
N CYS A 322 1.07 2.88 11.03
CA CYS A 322 2.13 2.34 10.18
C CYS A 322 3.51 2.73 10.73
N ILE A 323 4.27 1.73 11.17
CA ILE A 323 5.65 1.93 11.64
C ILE A 323 6.59 2.30 10.49
N LEU A 324 6.34 1.75 9.30
CA LEU A 324 7.09 2.06 8.08
C LEU A 324 6.23 2.93 7.15
N SER A 325 6.85 3.82 6.40
CA SER A 325 6.14 4.60 5.37
C SER A 325 7.06 4.93 4.21
N TYR A 326 6.57 4.87 2.98
CA TYR A 326 7.32 5.42 1.85
C TYR A 326 7.57 6.91 2.05
N ASN A 327 8.74 7.38 1.61
CA ASN A 327 9.07 8.80 1.59
C ASN A 327 9.00 9.37 0.15
N PRO A 328 7.80 9.57 -0.41
CA PRO A 328 7.65 10.03 -1.79
C PRO A 328 8.20 11.45 -1.98
N LEU A 329 8.14 12.29 -0.94
CA LEU A 329 8.68 13.64 -0.99
C LEU A 329 10.19 13.63 -1.23
N GLN A 330 10.95 12.85 -0.44
CA GLN A 330 12.40 12.74 -0.65
C GLN A 330 12.72 12.18 -2.05
N MET A 331 12.02 11.12 -2.48
CA MET A 331 12.22 10.53 -3.80
C MET A 331 12.00 11.56 -4.92
N ALA A 332 10.87 12.26 -4.90
CA ALA A 332 10.55 13.29 -5.89
C ALA A 332 11.57 14.44 -5.87
N LEU A 333 12.03 14.83 -4.67
CA LEU A 333 13.00 15.92 -4.52
C LEU A 333 14.43 15.55 -4.93
N PHE A 334 14.81 14.27 -4.89
CA PHE A 334 16.06 13.81 -5.51
C PHE A 334 16.03 14.02 -7.02
N TRP A 335 14.98 13.56 -7.70
CA TRP A 335 14.83 13.76 -9.14
C TRP A 335 14.74 15.24 -9.50
N ASN A 336 13.96 16.03 -8.77
CA ASN A 336 13.96 17.49 -8.89
C ASN A 336 15.38 18.07 -8.84
N SER A 337 16.16 17.72 -7.81
CA SER A 337 17.49 18.32 -7.58
C SER A 337 18.48 17.97 -8.69
N ILE A 338 18.38 16.77 -9.27
CA ILE A 338 19.21 16.39 -10.42
C ILE A 338 18.79 17.16 -11.67
N ALA A 339 17.50 17.40 -11.90
CA ALA A 339 17.05 18.20 -13.04
C ALA A 339 17.49 19.67 -12.91
N THR A 340 17.24 20.28 -11.75
CA THR A 340 17.45 21.73 -11.51
C THR A 340 18.89 22.10 -11.17
N ARG A 341 19.69 21.14 -10.67
CA ARG A 341 20.99 21.38 -10.02
C ARG A 341 20.87 22.29 -8.80
N ASP A 342 19.69 22.29 -8.18
CA ASP A 342 19.33 23.14 -7.05
C ASP A 342 18.67 22.29 -5.95
N THR A 343 19.31 22.28 -4.78
CA THR A 343 18.90 21.49 -3.62
C THR A 343 18.05 22.27 -2.61
N ARG A 344 17.64 23.52 -2.90
CA ARG A 344 16.89 24.33 -1.92
C ARG A 344 15.60 23.66 -1.44
N LEU A 345 14.82 23.07 -2.35
CA LEU A 345 13.61 22.31 -1.99
C LEU A 345 13.95 21.07 -1.16
N LEU A 346 14.99 20.33 -1.54
CA LEU A 346 15.43 19.13 -0.82
C LEU A 346 15.88 19.49 0.61
N ASN A 347 16.69 20.52 0.76
CA ASN A 347 17.17 20.99 2.06
C ASN A 347 16.01 21.45 2.94
N LEU A 348 15.08 22.25 2.39
CA LEU A 348 13.87 22.67 3.11
C LEU A 348 13.04 21.47 3.58
N SER A 349 12.86 20.45 2.73
CA SER A 349 12.16 19.22 3.11
C SER A 349 12.87 18.45 4.21
N LEU A 350 14.20 18.33 4.15
CA LEU A 350 14.97 17.62 5.17
C LEU A 350 14.91 18.36 6.52
N GLU A 351 14.92 19.69 6.51
CA GLU A 351 14.80 20.50 7.72
C GLU A 351 13.40 20.42 8.34
N LYS A 352 12.35 20.55 7.50
CA LYS A 352 10.97 20.69 7.97
C LYS A 352 10.24 19.36 8.18
N ARG A 353 10.53 18.34 7.35
CA ARG A 353 9.65 17.16 7.16
C ARG A 353 10.34 15.82 7.36
N TRP A 354 11.64 15.80 7.69
CA TRP A 354 12.36 14.55 7.93
C TRP A 354 11.95 13.86 9.24
N SER A 355 11.70 14.66 10.28
CA SER A 355 11.39 14.15 11.61
C SER A 355 10.04 13.44 11.64
N ILE A 356 10.03 12.22 12.14
CA ILE A 356 8.85 11.36 12.34
C ILE A 356 8.83 10.82 13.77
N PRO A 357 7.71 10.25 14.25
CA PRO A 357 7.64 9.68 15.59
C PRO A 357 8.76 8.68 15.89
N GLN A 358 9.29 8.71 17.11
CA GLN A 358 10.37 7.81 17.52
C GLN A 358 9.93 6.36 17.39
N GLY A 359 10.80 5.51 16.84
CA GLY A 359 10.49 4.09 16.63
C GLY A 359 9.81 3.79 15.29
N CYS A 360 9.53 4.81 14.47
CA CYS A 360 9.07 4.64 13.10
C CYS A 360 10.21 4.91 12.11
N ALA A 361 10.07 4.45 10.85
CA ALA A 361 11.07 4.63 9.82
C ALA A 361 10.47 5.04 8.47
N TRP A 362 11.16 5.94 7.77
CA TRP A 362 10.96 6.12 6.35
C TRP A 362 11.58 4.96 5.57
N VAL A 363 10.85 4.47 4.56
CA VAL A 363 11.35 3.64 3.48
C VAL A 363 11.76 4.58 2.35
N ASN A 364 13.03 4.95 2.34
CA ASN A 364 13.61 5.84 1.34
C ASN A 364 13.95 5.05 0.08
N TYR A 365 13.61 5.60 -1.09
CA TYR A 365 13.75 4.91 -2.37
C TYR A 365 14.07 5.92 -3.49
N ILE A 366 14.62 5.41 -4.59
CA ILE A 366 14.94 6.22 -5.79
C ILE A 366 13.89 6.01 -6.89
N ARG A 367 13.43 4.77 -7.08
CA ARG A 367 12.36 4.37 -7.98
C ARG A 367 11.55 3.23 -7.37
N CYS A 368 10.33 3.07 -7.84
CA CYS A 368 9.44 1.95 -7.52
C CYS A 368 8.82 1.41 -8.82
N HIS A 369 7.88 0.47 -8.70
CA HIS A 369 7.13 -0.05 -9.84
C HIS A 369 6.24 1.00 -10.51
N ASP A 370 5.77 1.99 -9.76
CA ASP A 370 4.98 3.12 -10.26
C ASP A 370 5.83 4.19 -10.95
N ASP A 371 5.12 5.10 -11.59
CA ASP A 371 5.62 6.39 -12.05
C ASP A 371 6.10 7.32 -10.90
N ILE A 372 6.69 8.46 -11.28
CA ILE A 372 7.07 9.55 -10.38
C ILE A 372 5.97 10.61 -10.40
N GLY A 373 5.36 10.86 -9.24
CA GLY A 373 4.53 12.03 -8.97
C GLY A 373 5.32 13.15 -8.29
N TRP A 374 5.08 14.40 -8.69
CA TRP A 374 5.74 15.59 -8.12
C TRP A 374 5.02 16.10 -6.85
N THR A 375 5.03 15.28 -5.81
CA THR A 375 4.23 15.46 -4.59
C THR A 375 4.84 16.44 -3.57
N PHE A 376 5.71 17.36 -4.00
CA PHE A 376 6.15 18.45 -3.13
C PHE A 376 5.00 19.43 -2.87
N SER A 377 5.03 20.08 -1.69
CA SER A 377 4.05 21.08 -1.27
C SER A 377 4.22 22.38 -2.05
N ASP A 378 3.12 22.95 -2.53
CA ASP A 378 3.13 24.24 -3.22
C ASP A 378 3.48 25.39 -2.25
N GLU A 379 3.08 25.26 -0.99
CA GLU A 379 3.39 26.22 0.08
C GLU A 379 4.90 26.25 0.37
N ASP A 380 5.53 25.08 0.46
CA ASP A 380 6.98 24.99 0.67
C ASP A 380 7.75 25.54 -0.53
N ALA A 381 7.32 25.20 -1.76
CA ALA A 381 7.92 25.75 -2.96
C ALA A 381 7.79 27.29 -3.02
N ALA A 382 6.60 27.81 -2.74
CA ALA A 382 6.34 29.25 -2.72
C ALA A 382 7.20 29.98 -1.68
N SER A 383 7.45 29.36 -0.51
CA SER A 383 8.27 29.95 0.56
C SER A 383 9.72 30.27 0.15
N ILE A 384 10.22 29.61 -0.90
CA ILE A 384 11.56 29.84 -1.46
C ILE A 384 11.51 30.41 -2.89
N GLY A 385 10.36 30.96 -3.30
CA GLY A 385 10.18 31.65 -4.56
C GLY A 385 10.00 30.74 -5.78
N ILE A 386 9.56 29.50 -5.60
CA ILE A 386 9.24 28.56 -6.69
C ILE A 386 7.72 28.47 -6.85
N ASN A 387 7.21 28.72 -8.05
CA ASN A 387 5.81 28.44 -8.37
C ASN A 387 5.64 26.94 -8.60
N GLY A 388 4.90 26.25 -7.73
CA GLY A 388 4.76 24.80 -7.78
C GLY A 388 4.16 24.27 -9.09
N TYR A 389 3.16 24.96 -9.65
CA TYR A 389 2.53 24.56 -10.92
C TYR A 389 3.50 24.61 -12.09
N ASP A 390 4.15 25.76 -12.31
CA ASP A 390 5.11 25.95 -13.39
C ASP A 390 6.32 25.01 -13.24
N HIS A 391 6.73 24.75 -12.00
CA HIS A 391 7.84 23.86 -11.69
C HIS A 391 7.52 22.40 -12.05
N ARG A 392 6.29 21.92 -11.78
CA ARG A 392 5.86 20.58 -12.24
C ARG A 392 5.83 20.50 -13.77
N LEU A 393 5.40 21.55 -14.47
CA LEU A 393 5.45 21.58 -15.94
C LEU A 393 6.88 21.50 -16.47
N PHE A 394 7.84 22.18 -15.83
CA PHE A 394 9.26 22.05 -16.14
C PHE A 394 9.75 20.62 -15.93
N LEU A 395 9.53 20.04 -14.75
CA LEU A 395 9.98 18.67 -14.43
C LEU A 395 9.38 17.64 -15.39
N ASN A 396 8.10 17.79 -15.72
CA ASN A 396 7.42 16.95 -16.70
C ASN A 396 8.08 17.03 -18.08
N LYS A 397 8.41 18.23 -18.57
CA LYS A 397 9.13 18.40 -19.84
C LYS A 397 10.55 17.84 -19.77
N PHE A 398 11.25 18.10 -18.66
CA PHE A 398 12.61 17.64 -18.45
C PHE A 398 12.70 16.12 -18.54
N PHE A 399 11.93 15.41 -17.72
CA PHE A 399 12.01 13.96 -17.64
C PHE A 399 11.35 13.20 -18.80
N THR A 400 10.68 13.89 -19.72
CA THR A 400 10.15 13.32 -20.97
C THR A 400 10.96 13.71 -22.20
N ALA A 401 12.21 14.13 -22.02
CA ALA A 401 13.10 14.60 -23.10
C ALA A 401 12.52 15.77 -23.94
N ARG A 402 11.56 16.54 -23.40
CA ARG A 402 10.91 17.69 -24.05
C ARG A 402 11.45 19.04 -23.57
N PHE A 403 12.60 19.03 -22.90
CA PHE A 403 13.33 20.22 -22.49
C PHE A 403 14.73 20.20 -23.09
N GLU A 404 15.16 21.32 -23.66
CA GLU A 404 16.48 21.44 -24.28
C GLU A 404 17.59 21.18 -23.24
N GLY A 405 18.52 20.28 -23.59
CA GLY A 405 19.61 19.88 -22.67
C GLY A 405 19.18 18.88 -21.58
N SER A 406 17.98 18.29 -21.66
CA SER A 406 17.63 17.17 -20.80
C SER A 406 18.49 15.93 -21.09
N PHE A 407 18.92 15.25 -20.03
CA PHE A 407 19.59 13.96 -20.09
C PHE A 407 18.62 12.78 -19.95
N ALA A 408 17.39 13.03 -19.48
CA ALA A 408 16.46 11.98 -19.12
C ALA A 408 15.74 11.42 -20.36
N ASN A 409 15.57 10.11 -20.42
CA ASN A 409 14.66 9.46 -21.36
C ASN A 409 13.55 8.74 -20.58
N GLY A 410 12.41 9.41 -20.41
CA GLY A 410 11.24 8.88 -19.71
C GLY A 410 9.96 9.12 -20.50
N GLU A 411 8.88 8.50 -20.05
CA GLU A 411 7.57 8.57 -20.70
C GLU A 411 6.54 9.27 -19.80
N ALA A 412 5.63 10.01 -20.43
CA ALA A 412 4.51 10.63 -19.74
C ALA A 412 3.46 9.58 -19.37
N PHE A 413 2.97 9.63 -18.13
CA PHE A 413 1.89 8.78 -17.64
C PHE A 413 0.73 9.64 -17.13
N GLN A 414 -0.50 9.22 -17.45
CA GLN A 414 -1.76 9.83 -17.01
C GLN A 414 -1.81 11.37 -17.17
N LEU A 415 -1.30 11.90 -18.29
CA LEU A 415 -1.43 13.34 -18.60
C LEU A 415 -2.91 13.73 -18.58
N ASN A 416 -3.27 14.62 -17.65
CA ASN A 416 -4.59 15.21 -17.57
C ASN A 416 -4.62 16.50 -18.41
N PRO A 417 -5.35 16.53 -19.54
CA PRO A 417 -5.36 17.69 -20.44
C PRO A 417 -6.03 18.93 -19.83
N GLN A 418 -6.82 18.77 -18.76
CA GLN A 418 -7.53 19.88 -18.11
C GLN A 418 -6.67 20.57 -17.05
N THR A 419 -5.87 19.80 -16.29
CA THR A 419 -5.03 20.34 -15.22
C THR A 419 -3.58 20.53 -15.66
N GLY A 420 -3.12 19.83 -16.69
CA GLY A 420 -1.71 19.73 -17.05
C GLY A 420 -0.90 18.80 -16.14
N ASP A 421 -1.56 18.16 -15.17
CA ASP A 421 -0.92 17.18 -14.29
C ASP A 421 -0.47 15.96 -15.09
N CYS A 422 0.72 15.46 -14.75
CA CYS A 422 1.34 14.35 -15.45
C CYS A 422 2.40 13.73 -14.53
N ARG A 423 2.52 12.42 -14.63
CA ARG A 423 3.47 11.60 -13.89
C ARG A 423 4.49 10.99 -14.85
N ILE A 424 5.63 10.53 -14.34
CA ILE A 424 6.74 10.07 -15.21
C ILE A 424 7.07 8.59 -15.01
N CYS A 425 6.99 7.83 -16.10
CA CYS A 425 7.51 6.47 -16.17
C CYS A 425 8.98 6.48 -16.65
N GLY A 426 9.76 5.51 -16.15
CA GLY A 426 11.15 5.32 -16.55
C GLY A 426 11.98 4.62 -15.48
N THR A 427 12.99 3.88 -15.92
CA THR A 427 13.98 3.27 -15.03
C THR A 427 14.91 4.34 -14.46
N MET A 428 15.57 4.08 -13.33
CA MET A 428 16.60 4.99 -12.81
C MET A 428 17.69 5.25 -13.85
N ALA A 429 18.12 4.21 -14.59
CA ALA A 429 19.15 4.32 -15.62
C ALA A 429 18.73 5.26 -16.77
N SER A 430 17.53 5.08 -17.31
CA SER A 430 17.02 5.93 -18.40
C SER A 430 16.78 7.37 -17.95
N LEU A 431 16.20 7.56 -16.77
CA LEU A 431 15.92 8.89 -16.21
C LEU A 431 17.18 9.63 -15.77
N SER A 432 18.28 8.93 -15.44
CA SER A 432 19.58 9.52 -15.09
C SER A 432 20.53 9.69 -16.28
N GLY A 433 20.09 9.34 -17.49
CA GLY A 433 20.79 9.60 -18.74
C GLY A 433 21.77 8.53 -19.20
N LEU A 434 21.79 7.35 -18.56
CA LEU A 434 22.60 6.23 -19.04
C LEU A 434 22.19 5.81 -20.46
N GLU A 435 20.89 5.76 -20.73
CA GLU A 435 20.36 5.38 -22.05
C GLU A 435 20.76 6.38 -23.15
N GLN A 436 20.69 7.67 -22.84
CA GLN A 436 21.13 8.72 -23.75
C GLN A 436 22.65 8.66 -23.95
N ALA A 437 23.44 8.47 -22.88
CA ALA A 437 24.89 8.35 -22.96
C ALA A 437 25.31 7.18 -23.86
N ILE A 438 24.70 5.99 -23.68
CA ILE A 438 24.98 4.83 -24.54
C ILE A 438 24.65 5.13 -26.01
N SER A 439 23.54 5.83 -26.27
CA SER A 439 23.14 6.22 -27.64
C SER A 439 24.08 7.23 -28.29
N LEU A 440 24.75 8.08 -27.50
CA LEU A 440 25.67 9.10 -27.98
C LEU A 440 27.13 8.59 -28.16
N GLY A 441 27.46 7.44 -27.57
CA GLY A 441 28.82 6.89 -27.54
C GLY A 441 29.69 7.55 -26.47
#